data_AF-A0A7L1MR22-F1
#
_entry.id   AF-A0A7L1MR22-F1
#
_cell.length_a   1.000
_cell.length_b   1.000
_cell.length_c   1.000
_cell.angle_alpha   90.00
_cell.angle_beta   90.00
_cell.angle_gamma   90.00
#
_symmetry.space_group_name_H-M   'P 1'
#
loop_
_entity.id
_entity.type
_entity.pdbx_description
1 polymer ?
#
loop_
_entity_poly.entity_id
_entity_poly.type
_entity_poly.pdbx_seq_one_letter_code
_entity_poly.pdbx_strand_id
1 'polypeptide(L)'
;AGRALGVILAMLASLIVATNVLVAIVLLCHIQKSSSKGLCFVLNLALADAMVGFTVMGLAVDELSQPLNPSQNFCILRMAFVTSSCAASILSLILVACDRHLAIRKPFHYFQLVTGLRVGVCLVGLWLVAAIVGFLPVFIPRFQRVSNHWKCSFFNVFQPSYMLTMFCLGFFPALFLFLYLYCDMLKIASVHVKHIQEVEQAGLGGGCPPPRATSDMKAMRTVAVLIGCFTLSWLPFFITSVVQMVCPKCFPYEVIENFLWLLGLGNSLLNPLLYSYWQRDVQLQLSQLTAGVKRRIL
;
A
#
# COMPACT_ATOMS: atom_id res chain seq x y z
N ALA A 1 15.51 1.56 24.78
CA ALA A 1 15.20 1.22 23.38
C ALA A 1 13.69 1.26 23.10
N GLY A 2 12.86 0.48 23.82
CA GLY A 2 11.41 0.36 23.56
C GLY A 2 10.63 1.69 23.50
N ARG A 3 10.82 2.60 24.47
CA ARG A 3 10.12 3.91 24.46
C ARG A 3 10.38 4.76 23.22
N ALA A 4 11.62 4.77 22.70
CA ALA A 4 11.94 5.54 21.49
C ALA A 4 11.27 4.94 20.25
N LEU A 5 11.29 3.61 20.13
CA LEU A 5 10.61 2.88 19.06
C LEU A 5 9.09 3.10 19.13
N GLY A 6 8.50 3.03 20.33
CA GLY A 6 7.10 3.30 20.56
C GLY A 6 6.69 4.71 20.11
N VAL A 7 7.48 5.74 20.45
CA VAL A 7 7.23 7.12 19.99
C VAL A 7 7.31 7.22 18.47
N ILE A 8 8.31 6.60 17.84
CA ILE A 8 8.44 6.56 16.37
C ILE A 8 7.21 5.88 15.74
N LEU A 9 6.79 4.72 16.27
CA LEU A 9 5.61 4.00 15.79
C LEU A 9 4.33 4.82 15.96
N ALA A 10 4.13 5.47 17.10
CA ALA A 10 2.97 6.31 17.36
C ALA A 10 2.90 7.49 16.39
N MET A 11 4.01 8.18 16.17
CA MET A 11 4.10 9.30 15.21
C MET A 11 3.82 8.81 13.80
N LEU A 12 4.46 7.71 13.38
CA LEU A 12 4.28 7.15 12.04
C LEU A 12 2.83 6.70 11.82
N ALA A 13 2.25 5.94 12.75
CA ALA A 13 0.87 5.47 12.68
C ALA A 13 -0.12 6.65 12.62
N SER A 14 0.08 7.67 13.46
CA SER A 14 -0.76 8.88 13.46
C SER A 14 -0.70 9.60 12.11
N LEU A 15 0.50 9.73 11.55
CA LEU A 15 0.71 10.39 10.28
C LEU A 15 0.09 9.59 9.12
N ILE A 16 0.23 8.26 9.12
CA ILE A 16 -0.41 7.36 8.15
C ILE A 16 -1.93 7.55 8.19
N VAL A 17 -2.55 7.52 9.38
CA VAL A 17 -3.99 7.72 9.52
C VAL A 17 -4.40 9.10 9.02
N ALA A 18 -3.76 10.16 9.51
CA ALA A 18 -4.13 11.54 9.18
C ALA A 18 -4.02 11.84 7.68
N THR A 19 -2.91 11.44 7.05
CA THR A 19 -2.67 11.68 5.61
C THR A 19 -3.63 10.90 4.73
N ASN A 20 -3.87 9.63 5.04
CA ASN A 20 -4.77 8.79 4.24
C ASN A 20 -6.24 9.17 4.42
N VAL A 21 -6.67 9.55 5.64
CA VAL A 21 -8.03 10.06 5.88
C VAL A 21 -8.25 11.37 5.11
N LEU A 22 -7.27 12.29 5.13
CA LEU A 22 -7.33 13.52 4.36
C LEU A 22 -7.48 13.23 2.86
N VAL A 23 -6.63 12.36 2.31
CA VAL A 23 -6.71 11.95 0.90
C VAL A 23 -8.05 11.29 0.57
N ALA A 24 -8.57 10.43 1.44
CA ALA A 24 -9.87 9.81 1.25
C ALA A 24 -11.00 10.85 1.18
N ILE A 25 -10.99 11.88 2.04
CA ILE A 25 -11.96 12.98 2.02
C ILE A 25 -11.88 13.74 0.69
N VAL A 26 -10.67 14.13 0.25
CA VAL A 26 -10.47 14.84 -1.02
C VAL A 26 -10.98 14.00 -2.19
N LEU A 27 -10.64 12.71 -2.23
CA LEU A 27 -11.06 11.80 -3.29
C LEU A 27 -12.58 11.59 -3.31
N LEU A 28 -13.24 11.49 -2.15
CA LEU A 28 -14.69 11.38 -2.07
C LEU A 28 -15.38 12.60 -2.69
N CYS A 29 -14.93 13.82 -2.34
CA CYS A 29 -15.44 15.05 -2.93
C CYS A 29 -15.19 15.12 -4.45
N HIS A 30 -14.05 14.59 -4.91
CA HIS A 30 -13.72 14.57 -6.34
C HIS A 30 -14.54 13.53 -7.11
N ILE A 31 -14.75 12.33 -6.56
CA ILE A 31 -15.56 11.26 -7.16
C ILE A 31 -17.01 11.72 -7.32
N GLN A 32 -17.58 12.46 -6.37
CA GLN A 32 -18.93 13.02 -6.50
C GLN A 32 -19.07 13.96 -7.70
N LYS A 33 -17.97 14.58 -8.16
CA LYS A 33 -17.93 15.52 -9.28
C LYS A 33 -17.38 14.91 -10.58
N SER A 34 -16.80 13.71 -10.51
CA SER A 34 -16.06 13.08 -11.61
C SER A 34 -16.69 11.75 -12.02
N SER A 35 -16.80 11.49 -13.31
CA SER A 35 -17.28 10.19 -13.82
C SER A 35 -16.20 9.09 -13.81
N SER A 36 -15.00 9.37 -13.30
CA SER A 36 -13.87 8.44 -13.31
C SER A 36 -13.97 7.38 -12.21
N LYS A 37 -14.38 6.17 -12.60
CA LYS A 37 -14.53 5.03 -11.67
C LYS A 37 -13.20 4.51 -11.12
N GLY A 38 -12.08 4.76 -11.80
CA GLY A 38 -10.75 4.33 -11.34
C GLY A 38 -10.30 5.05 -10.05
N LEU A 39 -10.89 6.22 -9.74
CA LEU A 39 -10.65 6.92 -8.47
C LEU A 39 -11.11 6.09 -7.25
N CYS A 40 -12.07 5.19 -7.43
CA CYS A 40 -12.53 4.31 -6.35
C CYS A 40 -11.43 3.34 -5.88
N PHE A 41 -10.51 2.92 -6.77
CA PHE A 41 -9.38 2.08 -6.37
C PHE A 41 -8.37 2.86 -5.50
N VAL A 42 -8.12 4.12 -5.84
CA VAL A 42 -7.24 5.00 -5.05
C VAL A 42 -7.87 5.35 -3.72
N LEU A 43 -9.20 5.59 -3.69
CA LEU A 43 -9.94 5.78 -2.44
C LEU A 43 -9.85 4.53 -1.56
N ASN A 44 -10.05 3.33 -2.13
CA ASN A 44 -9.93 2.08 -1.37
C ASN A 44 -8.53 1.89 -0.78
N LEU A 45 -7.48 2.23 -1.55
CA LEU A 45 -6.11 2.20 -1.07
C LEU A 45 -5.92 3.14 0.14
N ALA A 46 -6.42 4.37 0.07
CA ALA A 46 -6.35 5.31 1.19
C ALA A 46 -7.09 4.77 2.43
N LEU A 47 -8.26 4.16 2.27
CA LEU A 47 -8.99 3.54 3.37
C LEU A 47 -8.23 2.35 3.97
N ALA A 48 -7.60 1.51 3.14
CA ALA A 48 -6.80 0.39 3.58
C ALA A 48 -5.54 0.85 4.36
N ASP A 49 -4.82 1.85 3.84
CA ASP A 49 -3.64 2.42 4.52
C ASP A 49 -3.99 3.14 5.82
N ALA A 50 -5.11 3.85 5.88
CA ALA A 50 -5.62 4.42 7.13
C ALA A 50 -5.90 3.31 8.17
N MET A 51 -6.46 2.18 7.73
CA MET A 51 -6.69 1.03 8.60
C MET A 51 -5.38 0.37 9.06
N VAL A 52 -4.33 0.32 8.22
CA VAL A 52 -2.98 -0.12 8.62
C VAL A 52 -2.48 0.75 9.77
N GLY A 53 -2.49 2.08 9.61
CA GLY A 53 -2.07 3.02 10.67
C GLY A 53 -2.87 2.85 11.96
N PHE A 54 -4.19 2.69 11.86
CA PHE A 54 -5.05 2.47 13.03
C PHE A 54 -4.73 1.16 13.76
N THR A 55 -4.58 0.05 13.02
CA THR A 55 -4.28 -1.27 13.63
C THR A 55 -2.89 -1.31 14.28
N VAL A 56 -1.92 -0.59 13.72
CA VAL A 56 -0.56 -0.48 14.28
C VAL A 56 -0.48 0.43 15.50
N MET A 57 -1.40 1.39 15.65
CA MET A 57 -1.45 2.26 16.83
C MET A 57 -1.51 1.47 18.15
N GLY A 58 -2.21 0.33 18.15
CA GLY A 58 -2.26 -0.56 19.31
C GLY A 58 -0.87 -1.05 19.74
N LEU A 59 0.02 -1.36 18.78
CA LEU A 59 1.39 -1.80 19.05
C LEU A 59 2.26 -0.67 19.60
N ALA A 60 2.02 0.57 19.17
CA ALA A 60 2.71 1.73 19.72
C ALA A 60 2.37 1.94 21.21
N VAL A 61 1.10 1.75 21.59
CA VAL A 61 0.65 1.86 22.99
C VAL A 61 1.36 0.85 23.89
N ASP A 62 1.60 -0.38 23.42
CA ASP A 62 2.30 -1.41 24.19
C ASP A 62 3.77 -1.03 24.48
N GLU A 63 4.45 -0.39 23.52
CA GLU A 63 5.84 0.07 23.68
C GLU A 63 5.97 1.34 24.57
N LEU A 64 4.91 2.16 24.65
CA LEU A 64 4.86 3.34 25.53
C LEU A 64 4.41 2.99 26.96
N SER A 65 3.56 1.98 27.12
CA SER A 65 2.97 1.58 28.40
C SER A 65 3.89 0.63 29.17
N GLN A 66 3.69 0.51 30.48
CA GLN A 66 4.30 -0.57 31.27
C GLN A 66 3.80 -1.94 30.77
N PRO A 67 4.55 -3.04 30.99
CA PRO A 67 4.16 -4.36 30.50
C PRO A 67 2.80 -4.77 31.08
N LEU A 68 1.74 -4.59 30.29
CA LEU A 68 0.52 -5.36 30.43
C LEU A 68 0.85 -6.77 29.94
N ASN A 69 0.32 -7.78 30.60
CA ASN A 69 0.36 -9.17 30.13
C ASN A 69 -0.92 -9.43 29.33
N PRO A 70 -0.96 -9.11 28.02
CA PRO A 70 -2.14 -9.34 27.20
C PRO A 70 -2.46 -10.84 27.13
N SER A 71 -3.74 -11.17 27.02
CA SER A 71 -4.14 -12.55 26.77
C SER A 71 -3.68 -13.00 25.38
N GLN A 72 -3.39 -14.30 25.22
CA GLN A 72 -2.99 -14.88 23.93
C GLN A 72 -4.01 -14.58 22.82
N ASN A 73 -5.31 -14.69 23.13
CA ASN A 73 -6.39 -14.39 22.19
C ASN A 73 -6.38 -12.93 21.72
N PHE A 74 -6.03 -12.00 22.62
CA PHE A 74 -5.89 -10.59 22.26
C PHE A 74 -4.72 -10.36 21.30
N CYS A 75 -3.55 -10.98 21.54
CA CYS A 75 -2.42 -10.89 20.62
C CYS A 75 -2.74 -11.50 19.24
N ILE A 76 -3.42 -12.65 19.21
CA ILE A 76 -3.85 -13.31 17.97
C ILE A 76 -4.78 -12.39 17.18
N LEU A 77 -5.82 -11.87 17.82
CA LEU A 77 -6.79 -11.00 17.18
C LEU A 77 -6.13 -9.70 16.67
N ARG A 78 -5.26 -9.09 17.48
CA ARG A 78 -4.51 -7.89 17.10
C ARG A 78 -3.64 -8.14 15.86
N MET A 79 -2.85 -9.21 15.85
CA MET A 79 -2.01 -9.54 14.71
C MET A 79 -2.82 -9.95 13.47
N ALA A 80 -4.01 -10.52 13.65
CA ALA A 80 -4.93 -10.78 12.55
C ALA A 80 -5.41 -9.48 11.88
N PHE A 81 -5.78 -8.47 12.67
CA PHE A 81 -6.14 -7.14 12.14
C PHE A 81 -4.98 -6.47 11.41
N VAL A 82 -3.77 -6.49 11.99
CA VAL A 82 -2.56 -5.94 11.35
C VAL A 82 -2.25 -6.67 10.03
N THR A 83 -2.36 -8.00 10.01
CA THR A 83 -2.09 -8.81 8.82
C THR A 83 -3.14 -8.56 7.74
N SER A 84 -4.42 -8.52 8.12
CA SER A 84 -5.53 -8.25 7.20
C SER A 84 -5.45 -6.84 6.61
N SER A 85 -5.10 -5.83 7.40
CA SER A 85 -5.00 -4.44 6.92
C SER A 85 -3.85 -4.28 5.93
N CYS A 86 -2.68 -4.85 6.24
CA CYS A 86 -1.54 -4.88 5.32
C CYS A 86 -1.89 -5.62 4.02
N ALA A 87 -2.56 -6.79 4.10
CA ALA A 87 -2.98 -7.52 2.92
C ALA A 87 -3.94 -6.71 2.04
N ALA A 88 -4.91 -6.02 2.64
CA ALA A 88 -5.83 -5.14 1.91
C ALA A 88 -5.09 -3.99 1.20
N SER A 89 -4.09 -3.37 1.85
CA SER A 89 -3.27 -2.31 1.24
C SER A 89 -2.46 -2.84 0.05
N ILE A 90 -1.79 -4.00 0.19
CA ILE A 90 -1.01 -4.62 -0.89
C ILE A 90 -1.89 -4.97 -2.08
N LEU A 91 -3.03 -5.63 -1.85
CA LEU A 91 -3.97 -5.96 -2.91
C LEU A 91 -4.55 -4.69 -3.57
N SER A 92 -4.73 -3.62 -2.81
CA SER A 92 -5.20 -2.33 -3.34
C SER A 92 -4.16 -1.69 -4.25
N LEU A 93 -2.87 -1.74 -3.88
CA LEU A 93 -1.76 -1.28 -4.73
C LEU A 93 -1.70 -2.05 -6.05
N ILE A 94 -1.87 -3.38 -6.00
CA ILE A 94 -1.94 -4.21 -7.21
C ILE A 94 -3.12 -3.77 -8.08
N LEU A 95 -4.29 -3.58 -7.48
CA LEU A 95 -5.49 -3.15 -8.20
C LEU A 95 -5.32 -1.79 -8.86
N VAL A 96 -4.73 -0.81 -8.16
CA VAL A 96 -4.40 0.49 -8.75
C VAL A 96 -3.39 0.33 -9.89
N ALA A 97 -2.34 -0.48 -9.71
CA ALA A 97 -1.35 -0.72 -10.77
C ALA A 97 -1.97 -1.37 -12.01
N CYS A 98 -2.82 -2.38 -11.83
CA CYS A 98 -3.57 -3.04 -12.89
C CYS A 98 -4.56 -2.11 -13.59
N ASP A 99 -5.32 -1.30 -12.84
CA ASP A 99 -6.24 -0.30 -13.38
C ASP A 99 -5.52 0.70 -14.29
N ARG A 100 -4.39 1.24 -13.80
CA ARG A 100 -3.57 2.19 -14.57
C ARG A 100 -2.95 1.54 -15.79
N HIS A 101 -2.43 0.32 -15.65
CA HIS A 101 -1.91 -0.44 -16.77
C HIS A 101 -2.97 -0.68 -17.85
N LEU A 102 -4.20 -1.06 -17.45
CA LEU A 102 -5.31 -1.28 -18.38
C LEU A 102 -5.74 0.02 -19.07
N ALA A 103 -5.83 1.12 -18.34
CA ALA A 103 -6.19 2.44 -18.88
C ALA A 103 -5.22 2.89 -19.97
N ILE A 104 -3.93 2.66 -19.77
CA ILE A 104 -2.87 3.05 -20.71
C ILE A 104 -2.79 2.10 -21.91
N ARG A 105 -2.87 0.79 -21.68
CA ARG A 105 -2.69 -0.21 -22.75
C ARG A 105 -3.88 -0.32 -23.68
N LYS A 106 -5.10 -0.15 -23.16
CA LYS A 106 -6.34 -0.34 -23.92
C LYS A 106 -7.36 0.77 -23.63
N PRO A 107 -7.09 2.03 -24.01
CA PRO A 107 -7.92 3.18 -23.63
C PRO A 107 -9.38 3.05 -24.08
N PHE A 108 -9.65 2.53 -25.28
CA PHE A 108 -11.02 2.35 -25.79
C PHE A 108 -11.80 1.25 -25.05
N HIS A 109 -11.13 0.14 -24.72
CA HIS A 109 -11.77 -0.96 -24.00
C HIS A 109 -11.87 -0.67 -22.50
N TYR A 110 -11.01 0.19 -21.94
CA TYR A 110 -11.02 0.55 -20.53
C TYR A 110 -12.39 1.06 -20.07
N PHE A 111 -13.02 1.96 -20.84
CA PHE A 111 -14.35 2.50 -20.49
C PHE A 111 -15.46 1.44 -20.50
N GLN A 112 -15.31 0.39 -21.32
CA GLN A 112 -16.24 -0.73 -21.39
C GLN A 112 -15.98 -1.77 -20.30
N LEU A 113 -14.70 -1.94 -19.90
CA LEU A 113 -14.27 -2.94 -18.93
C LEU A 113 -14.46 -2.47 -17.49
N VAL A 114 -14.15 -1.21 -17.18
CA VAL A 114 -14.23 -0.63 -15.83
C VAL A 114 -15.63 -0.07 -15.59
N THR A 115 -16.52 -0.96 -15.16
CA THR A 115 -17.91 -0.64 -14.79
C THR A 115 -18.07 -0.58 -13.27
N GLY A 116 -19.07 0.15 -12.77
CA GLY A 116 -19.27 0.33 -11.33
C GLY A 116 -19.48 -1.00 -10.60
N LEU A 117 -20.25 -1.91 -11.20
CA LEU A 117 -20.46 -3.25 -10.67
C LEU A 117 -19.15 -4.04 -10.59
N ARG A 118 -18.34 -4.06 -11.66
CA ARG A 118 -17.07 -4.80 -11.66
C ARG A 118 -16.09 -4.21 -10.65
N VAL A 119 -16.02 -2.89 -10.54
CA VAL A 119 -15.22 -2.22 -9.50
C VAL A 119 -15.68 -2.67 -8.12
N GLY A 120 -16.99 -2.61 -7.82
CA GLY A 120 -17.54 -3.05 -6.55
C GLY A 120 -17.22 -4.51 -6.23
N VAL A 121 -17.39 -5.42 -7.19
CA VAL A 121 -17.05 -6.84 -7.04
C VAL A 121 -15.56 -7.05 -6.75
N CYS A 122 -14.68 -6.35 -7.47
CA CYS A 122 -13.24 -6.41 -7.22
C CYS A 122 -12.87 -5.93 -5.81
N LEU A 123 -13.48 -4.84 -5.34
CA LEU A 123 -13.23 -4.31 -4.00
C LEU A 123 -13.73 -5.26 -2.91
N VAL A 124 -14.97 -5.78 -3.03
CA VAL A 124 -15.50 -6.77 -2.09
C VAL A 124 -14.62 -8.02 -2.05
N GLY A 125 -14.24 -8.54 -3.21
CA GLY A 125 -13.34 -9.69 -3.32
C GLY A 125 -11.99 -9.44 -2.66
N LEU A 126 -11.40 -8.26 -2.85
CA LEU A 126 -10.16 -7.86 -2.19
C LEU A 126 -10.29 -7.91 -0.67
N TRP A 127 -11.36 -7.34 -0.11
CA TRP A 127 -11.57 -7.31 1.34
C TRP A 127 -11.79 -8.71 1.93
N LEU A 128 -12.50 -9.58 1.20
CA LEU A 128 -12.68 -10.98 1.58
C LEU A 128 -11.34 -11.72 1.59
N VAL A 129 -10.52 -11.59 0.55
CA VAL A 129 -9.19 -12.21 0.50
C VAL A 129 -8.30 -11.71 1.63
N ALA A 130 -8.29 -10.40 1.88
CA ALA A 130 -7.51 -9.81 2.97
C ALA A 130 -7.96 -10.31 4.35
N ALA A 131 -9.27 -10.43 4.58
CA ALA A 131 -9.82 -10.97 5.81
C ALA A 131 -9.45 -12.44 6.01
N ILE A 132 -9.54 -13.27 4.95
CA ILE A 132 -9.10 -14.67 5.01
C ILE A 132 -7.61 -14.71 5.38
N VAL A 133 -6.77 -13.94 4.70
CA VAL A 133 -5.32 -13.89 4.93
C VAL A 133 -4.97 -13.55 6.39
N GLY A 134 -5.66 -12.57 6.98
CA GLY A 134 -5.37 -12.13 8.35
C GLY A 134 -6.02 -12.98 9.44
N PHE A 135 -7.29 -13.40 9.26
CA PHE A 135 -8.09 -14.01 10.32
C PHE A 135 -8.09 -15.54 10.31
N LEU A 136 -7.56 -16.19 9.27
CA LEU A 136 -7.47 -17.65 9.21
C LEU A 136 -6.81 -18.28 10.46
N PRO A 137 -5.74 -17.70 11.07
CA PRO A 137 -5.16 -18.22 12.30
C PRO A 137 -6.05 -18.07 13.53
N VAL A 138 -7.00 -17.14 13.53
CA VAL A 138 -7.95 -16.97 14.65
C VAL A 138 -8.86 -18.18 14.76
N PHE A 139 -9.32 -18.71 13.62
CA PHE A 139 -10.25 -19.84 13.56
C PHE A 139 -9.55 -21.20 13.58
N ILE A 140 -8.27 -21.26 13.22
CA ILE A 140 -7.52 -22.52 13.10
C ILE A 140 -6.34 -22.50 14.09
N PRO A 141 -6.50 -23.12 15.28
CA PRO A 141 -5.45 -23.16 16.31
C PRO A 141 -4.13 -23.76 15.84
N ARG A 142 -4.15 -24.64 14.83
CA ARG A 142 -2.94 -25.23 14.23
C ARG A 142 -2.00 -24.19 13.62
N PHE A 143 -2.50 -23.01 13.24
CA PHE A 143 -1.69 -21.91 12.71
C PHE A 143 -1.18 -20.96 13.79
N GLN A 144 -1.63 -21.14 15.04
CA GLN A 144 -1.21 -20.36 16.19
C GLN A 144 0.03 -20.97 16.84
N ARG A 145 0.89 -20.11 17.37
CA ARG A 145 2.02 -20.49 18.20
C ARG A 145 1.75 -20.06 19.64
N VAL A 146 1.83 -21.00 20.56
CA VAL A 146 1.77 -20.70 22.00
C VAL A 146 3.17 -20.31 22.45
N SER A 147 3.29 -19.11 23.01
CA SER A 147 4.55 -18.56 23.49
C SER A 147 4.34 -17.98 24.87
N ASN A 148 5.28 -18.22 25.78
CA ASN A 148 5.29 -17.61 27.12
C ASN A 148 5.80 -16.16 27.10
N HIS A 149 6.11 -15.62 25.92
CA HIS A 149 6.52 -14.24 25.76
C HIS A 149 5.33 -13.30 25.87
N TRP A 150 5.45 -12.32 26.77
CA TRP A 150 4.42 -11.30 27.03
C TRP A 150 4.25 -10.27 25.90
N LYS A 151 5.11 -10.30 24.88
CA LYS A 151 5.09 -9.37 23.73
C LYS A 151 4.27 -9.95 22.58
N CYS A 152 3.20 -9.28 22.20
CA CYS A 152 2.47 -9.56 20.97
C CYS A 152 3.37 -9.24 19.77
N SER A 153 3.95 -10.26 19.13
CA SER A 153 4.69 -10.13 17.86
C SER A 153 4.15 -11.13 16.83
N PHE A 154 4.17 -10.73 15.55
CA PHE A 154 3.82 -11.58 14.42
C PHE A 154 4.51 -12.95 14.47
N PHE A 155 5.81 -13.00 14.76
CA PHE A 155 6.59 -14.24 14.82
C PHE A 155 6.32 -15.10 16.06
N ASN A 156 5.79 -14.49 17.13
CA ASN A 156 5.44 -15.18 18.37
C ASN A 156 4.02 -15.75 18.33
N VAL A 157 3.13 -15.17 17.53
CA VAL A 157 1.71 -15.49 17.48
C VAL A 157 1.41 -16.53 16.40
N PHE A 158 2.12 -16.51 15.27
CA PHE A 158 1.87 -17.42 14.15
C PHE A 158 2.96 -18.49 14.00
N GLN A 159 2.54 -19.67 13.54
CA GLN A 159 3.46 -20.78 13.23
C GLN A 159 4.38 -20.43 12.05
N PRO A 160 5.68 -20.77 12.09
CA PRO A 160 6.61 -20.52 10.98
C PRO A 160 6.17 -21.12 9.64
N SER A 161 5.63 -22.34 9.65
CA SER A 161 5.12 -23.00 8.44
C SER A 161 3.92 -22.26 7.83
N TYR A 162 3.04 -21.73 8.67
CA TYR A 162 1.93 -20.88 8.23
C TYR A 162 2.46 -19.59 7.61
N MET A 163 3.36 -18.87 8.29
CA MET A 163 3.92 -17.62 7.77
C MET A 163 4.63 -17.81 6.43
N LEU A 164 5.43 -18.88 6.29
CA LEU A 164 6.09 -19.23 5.03
C LEU A 164 5.07 -19.49 3.91
N THR A 165 4.02 -20.27 4.20
CA THR A 165 2.95 -20.57 3.24
C THR A 165 2.26 -19.29 2.77
N MET A 166 1.97 -18.37 3.69
CA MET A 166 1.37 -17.07 3.40
C MET A 166 2.26 -16.20 2.51
N PHE A 167 3.57 -16.20 2.74
CA PHE A 167 4.50 -15.44 1.89
C PHE A 167 4.63 -16.06 0.50
N CYS A 168 4.70 -17.38 0.39
CA CYS A 168 4.76 -18.12 -0.88
C CYS A 168 3.50 -17.96 -1.73
N LEU A 169 2.32 -17.96 -1.13
CA LEU A 169 1.04 -17.88 -1.86
C LEU A 169 0.52 -16.45 -2.02
N GLY A 170 0.96 -15.51 -1.18
CA GLY A 170 0.52 -14.12 -1.21
C GLY A 170 1.61 -13.18 -1.75
N PHE A 171 2.68 -12.99 -0.99
CA PHE A 171 3.67 -11.95 -1.25
C PHE A 171 4.50 -12.19 -2.51
N PHE A 172 5.09 -13.38 -2.70
CA PHE A 172 5.95 -13.61 -3.86
C PHE A 172 5.20 -13.52 -5.20
N PRO A 173 3.98 -14.09 -5.34
CA PRO A 173 3.16 -13.87 -6.53
C PRO A 173 2.83 -12.39 -6.77
N ALA A 174 2.47 -11.66 -5.70
CA ALA A 174 2.25 -10.22 -5.77
C ALA A 174 3.49 -9.45 -6.24
N LEU A 175 4.67 -9.80 -5.72
CA LEU A 175 5.95 -9.23 -6.12
C LEU A 175 6.26 -9.50 -7.60
N PHE A 176 6.10 -10.73 -8.07
CA PHE A 176 6.32 -11.06 -9.48
C PHE A 176 5.39 -10.28 -10.40
N LEU A 177 4.10 -10.15 -10.03
CA LEU A 177 3.15 -9.35 -10.78
C LEU A 177 3.58 -7.87 -10.82
N PHE A 178 4.02 -7.31 -9.70
CA PHE A 178 4.51 -5.94 -9.64
C PHE A 178 5.74 -5.71 -10.51
N LEU A 179 6.73 -6.61 -10.44
CA LEU A 179 7.93 -6.53 -11.29
C LEU A 179 7.57 -6.63 -12.77
N TYR A 180 6.66 -7.53 -13.13
CA TYR A 180 6.15 -7.64 -14.50
C TYR A 180 5.50 -6.32 -14.97
N LEU A 181 4.58 -5.77 -14.18
CA LEU A 181 3.90 -4.51 -14.50
C LEU A 181 4.90 -3.35 -14.61
N TYR A 182 5.89 -3.29 -13.72
CA TYR A 182 6.94 -2.29 -13.73
C TYR A 182 7.79 -2.37 -15.00
N CYS A 183 8.28 -3.56 -15.36
CA CYS A 183 9.06 -3.78 -16.57
C CYS A 183 8.27 -3.43 -17.84
N ASP A 184 6.99 -3.81 -17.93
CA ASP A 184 6.16 -3.46 -19.08
C ASP A 184 5.93 -1.94 -19.15
N MET A 185 5.67 -1.27 -18.02
CA MET A 185 5.56 0.20 -17.97
C MET A 185 6.85 0.88 -18.44
N LEU A 186 8.02 0.44 -17.98
CA LEU A 186 9.31 0.95 -18.45
C LEU A 186 9.47 0.76 -19.96
N LYS A 187 9.09 -0.42 -20.48
CA LYS A 187 9.13 -0.70 -21.92
C LYS A 187 8.23 0.26 -22.71
N ILE A 188 7.00 0.49 -22.24
CA ILE A 188 6.07 1.43 -22.88
C ILE A 188 6.66 2.84 -22.86
N ALA A 189 7.23 3.28 -21.74
CA ALA A 189 7.86 4.59 -21.61
C ALA A 189 9.04 4.74 -22.59
N SER A 190 9.93 3.74 -22.66
CA SER A 190 11.07 3.75 -23.60
C SER A 190 10.63 3.84 -25.05
N VAL A 191 9.56 3.14 -25.43
CA VAL A 191 8.99 3.21 -26.78
C VAL A 191 8.41 4.60 -27.06
N HIS A 192 7.69 5.21 -26.11
CA HIS A 192 7.15 6.58 -26.27
C HIS A 192 8.26 7.62 -26.44
N VAL A 193 9.35 7.52 -25.66
CA VAL A 193 10.49 8.44 -25.78
C VAL A 193 11.15 8.31 -27.14
N LYS A 194 11.35 7.08 -27.62
CA LYS A 194 11.95 6.84 -28.95
C LYS A 194 11.09 7.44 -30.06
N HIS A 195 9.77 7.27 -29.98
CA HIS A 195 8.86 7.82 -30.98
C HIS A 195 8.86 9.36 -30.99
N ILE A 196 8.95 9.99 -29.82
CA ILE A 196 9.09 11.46 -29.72
C ILE A 196 10.39 11.92 -30.39
N GLN A 197 11.51 11.23 -30.14
CA GLN A 197 12.81 11.56 -30.75
C GLN A 197 12.78 11.39 -32.29
N GLU A 198 12.13 10.34 -32.80
CA GLU A 198 11.99 10.11 -34.24
C GLU A 198 11.14 11.21 -34.92
N VAL A 199 10.06 11.67 -34.28
CA VAL A 199 9.21 12.77 -34.79
C VAL A 199 9.94 14.11 -34.76
N GLU A 200 10.75 14.35 -33.73
CA GLU A 200 11.58 15.56 -33.60
C GLU A 200 12.70 15.59 -34.65
N GLN A 201 13.35 14.45 -34.89
CA GLN A 201 14.37 14.29 -35.93
C GLN A 201 13.80 14.39 -37.35
N ALA A 202 12.54 13.99 -37.57
CA ALA A 202 11.86 14.12 -38.86
C ALA A 202 11.52 15.58 -39.24
N GLY A 203 11.94 16.58 -38.46
CA GLY A 203 11.69 18.00 -38.74
C GLY A 203 10.24 18.45 -38.53
N LEU A 204 9.37 17.56 -38.02
CA LEU A 204 7.99 17.85 -37.64
C LEU A 204 7.87 18.30 -36.17
N GLY A 205 9.00 18.42 -35.47
CA GLY A 205 9.12 18.67 -34.02
C GLY A 205 8.73 20.06 -33.50
N GLY A 206 7.96 20.85 -34.25
CA GLY A 206 7.40 22.12 -33.77
C GLY A 206 6.14 21.97 -32.91
N GLY A 207 5.55 20.76 -32.85
CA GLY A 207 4.31 20.50 -32.12
C GLY A 207 4.55 20.00 -30.69
N CYS A 208 4.05 20.74 -29.69
CA CYS A 208 3.92 20.22 -28.32
C CYS A 208 3.25 18.85 -28.33
N PRO A 209 3.74 17.84 -27.58
CA PRO A 209 3.09 16.55 -27.49
C PRO A 209 1.64 16.73 -27.03
N PRO A 210 0.68 15.96 -27.58
CA PRO A 210 -0.73 16.14 -27.27
C PRO A 210 -0.94 16.04 -25.75
N PRO A 211 -1.77 16.91 -25.13
CA PRO A 211 -1.94 17.00 -23.68
C PRO A 211 -2.29 15.67 -22.98
N ARG A 212 -2.92 14.73 -23.70
CA ARG A 212 -3.20 13.37 -23.20
C ARG A 212 -1.93 12.53 -23.02
N ALA A 213 -0.99 12.56 -23.95
CA ALA A 213 0.25 11.77 -23.88
C ALA A 213 1.14 12.18 -22.69
N THR A 214 1.20 13.48 -22.38
CA THR A 214 1.96 13.98 -21.22
C THR A 214 1.30 13.63 -19.90
N SER A 215 -0.04 13.65 -19.84
CA SER A 215 -0.81 13.18 -18.67
C SER A 215 -0.62 11.68 -18.42
N ASP A 216 -0.65 10.87 -19.47
CA ASP A 216 -0.50 9.41 -19.37
C ASP A 216 0.91 9.00 -18.93
N MET A 217 1.95 9.65 -19.49
CA MET A 217 3.34 9.49 -19.06
C MET A 217 3.52 9.87 -17.59
N LYS A 218 2.90 10.98 -17.17
CA LYS A 218 2.94 11.46 -15.79
C LYS A 218 2.29 10.46 -14.83
N ALA A 219 1.11 9.93 -15.18
CA ALA A 219 0.42 8.92 -14.40
C ALA A 219 1.21 7.59 -14.34
N MET A 220 1.79 7.16 -15.46
CA MET A 220 2.65 5.96 -15.53
C MET A 220 3.85 6.07 -14.59
N ARG A 221 4.53 7.23 -14.58
CA ARG A 221 5.67 7.48 -13.69
C ARG A 221 5.27 7.35 -12.23
N THR A 222 4.12 7.90 -11.82
CA THR A 222 3.63 7.78 -10.44
C THR A 222 3.43 6.32 -10.05
N VAL A 223 2.81 5.51 -10.90
CA VAL A 223 2.55 4.10 -10.63
C VAL A 223 3.85 3.30 -10.58
N ALA A 224 4.79 3.55 -11.48
CA ALA A 224 6.10 2.91 -11.46
C ALA A 224 6.87 3.23 -10.17
N VAL A 225 6.80 4.48 -9.68
CA VAL A 225 7.40 4.88 -8.40
C VAL A 225 6.70 4.19 -7.22
N LEU A 226 5.37 4.10 -7.22
CA LEU A 226 4.60 3.37 -6.19
C LEU A 226 5.03 1.89 -6.10
N ILE A 227 5.16 1.23 -7.25
CA ILE A 227 5.62 -0.17 -7.32
C ILE A 227 7.06 -0.31 -6.81
N GLY A 228 7.94 0.64 -7.18
CA GLY A 228 9.33 0.68 -6.72
C GLY A 228 9.43 0.87 -5.20
N CYS A 229 8.69 1.83 -4.64
CA CYS A 229 8.62 2.08 -3.20
C CYS A 229 8.14 0.85 -2.45
N PHE A 230 7.05 0.22 -2.90
CA PHE A 230 6.54 -1.01 -2.31
C PHE A 230 7.59 -2.13 -2.30
N THR A 231 8.26 -2.33 -3.44
CA THR A 231 9.29 -3.37 -3.57
C THR A 231 10.44 -3.11 -2.62
N LEU A 232 10.98 -1.90 -2.59
CA LEU A 232 12.13 -1.55 -1.75
C LEU A 232 11.79 -1.56 -0.25
N SER A 233 10.56 -1.24 0.12
CA SER A 233 10.16 -1.20 1.54
C SER A 233 9.86 -2.57 2.11
N TRP A 234 9.23 -3.45 1.33
CA TRP A 234 8.73 -4.74 1.82
C TRP A 234 9.64 -5.92 1.50
N LEU A 235 10.34 -5.90 0.37
CA LEU A 235 11.19 -7.02 -0.05
C LEU A 235 12.26 -7.39 1.01
N PRO A 236 12.95 -6.43 1.65
CA PRO A 236 13.90 -6.75 2.71
C PRO A 236 13.25 -7.54 3.85
N PHE A 237 12.10 -7.06 4.35
CA PHE A 237 11.36 -7.70 5.44
C PHE A 237 10.98 -9.15 5.11
N PHE A 238 10.38 -9.38 3.93
CA PHE A 238 9.93 -10.72 3.56
C PHE A 238 11.09 -11.69 3.30
N ILE A 239 12.16 -11.25 2.63
CA ILE A 239 13.35 -12.08 2.41
C ILE A 239 13.98 -12.46 3.75
N THR A 240 14.24 -11.50 4.64
CA THR A 240 14.85 -11.78 5.94
C THR A 240 13.95 -12.65 6.81
N SER A 241 12.62 -12.51 6.69
CA SER A 241 11.68 -13.35 7.43
C SER A 241 11.75 -14.82 6.97
N VAL A 242 11.85 -15.07 5.66
CA VAL A 242 12.05 -16.43 5.13
C VAL A 242 13.38 -17.00 5.58
N VAL A 243 14.47 -16.23 5.48
CA VAL A 243 15.80 -16.64 5.96
C VAL A 243 15.74 -17.00 7.45
N GLN A 244 15.07 -16.19 8.26
CA GLN A 244 14.95 -16.42 9.70
C GLN A 244 14.15 -17.69 10.05
N MET A 245 13.15 -18.05 9.22
CA MET A 245 12.39 -19.30 9.41
C MET A 245 13.22 -20.54 9.10
N VAL A 246 14.13 -20.46 8.12
CA VAL A 246 15.00 -21.58 7.72
C VAL A 246 16.25 -21.66 8.61
N CYS A 247 16.78 -20.51 9.02
CA CYS A 247 17.96 -20.38 9.86
C CYS A 247 17.70 -19.43 11.03
N PRO A 248 17.23 -19.93 12.19
CA PRO A 248 16.92 -19.11 13.36
C PRO A 248 18.12 -18.35 13.96
N LYS A 249 19.36 -18.76 13.63
CA LYS A 249 20.60 -18.13 14.11
C LYS A 249 21.18 -17.10 13.13
N CYS A 250 20.64 -17.00 11.91
CA CYS A 250 21.24 -16.18 10.87
C CYS A 250 20.94 -14.69 11.03
N PHE A 251 19.83 -14.33 11.66
CA PHE A 251 19.43 -12.92 11.77
C PHE A 251 18.74 -12.61 13.11
N PRO A 252 19.00 -11.45 13.73
CA PRO A 252 18.29 -11.05 14.94
C PRO A 252 16.84 -10.64 14.63
N TYR A 253 15.86 -11.23 15.32
CA TYR A 253 14.44 -10.85 15.20
C TYR A 253 14.20 -9.36 15.43
N GLU A 254 14.99 -8.72 16.29
CA GLU A 254 14.91 -7.29 16.57
C GLU A 254 15.12 -6.43 15.31
N VAL A 255 16.00 -6.84 14.40
CA VAL A 255 16.23 -6.06 13.17
C VAL A 255 15.02 -6.17 12.23
N ILE A 256 14.41 -7.35 12.17
CA ILE A 256 13.21 -7.59 11.35
C ILE A 256 12.02 -6.81 11.90
N GLU A 257 11.73 -6.95 13.19
CA GLU A 257 10.55 -6.36 13.85
C GLU A 257 10.67 -4.85 14.06
N ASN A 258 11.85 -4.33 14.38
CA ASN A 258 11.99 -2.91 14.75
C ASN A 258 12.36 -2.01 13.56
N PHE A 259 13.03 -2.54 12.53
CA PHE A 259 13.54 -1.73 11.41
C PHE A 259 12.90 -2.10 10.08
N LEU A 260 12.95 -3.36 9.68
CA LEU A 260 12.45 -3.77 8.36
C LEU A 260 10.92 -3.70 8.29
N TRP A 261 10.24 -4.06 9.37
CA TRP A 261 8.79 -3.89 9.47
C TRP A 261 8.40 -2.42 9.45
N LEU A 262 9.13 -1.56 10.18
CA LEU A 262 8.91 -0.11 10.19
C LEU A 262 9.09 0.51 8.80
N LEU A 263 10.10 0.04 8.05
CA LEU A 263 10.30 0.43 6.65
C LEU A 263 9.09 0.05 5.78
N GLY A 264 8.58 -1.18 5.93
CA GLY A 264 7.37 -1.64 5.26
C GLY A 264 6.14 -0.77 5.57
N LEU A 265 5.94 -0.40 6.84
CA LEU A 265 4.88 0.53 7.25
C LEU A 265 5.00 1.91 6.59
N GLY A 266 6.23 2.38 6.38
CA GLY A 266 6.50 3.63 5.66
C GLY A 266 5.89 3.67 4.27
N ASN A 267 5.65 2.53 3.62
CA ASN A 267 5.00 2.46 2.31
C ASN A 267 3.58 3.07 2.33
N SER A 268 2.80 2.77 3.38
CA SER A 268 1.44 3.30 3.54
C SER A 268 1.41 4.82 3.78
N LEU A 269 2.54 5.42 4.18
CA LEU A 269 2.71 6.87 4.25
C LEU A 269 3.11 7.46 2.89
N LEU A 270 3.98 6.78 2.15
CA LEU A 270 4.46 7.24 0.84
C LEU A 270 3.35 7.27 -0.21
N ASN A 271 2.37 6.36 -0.12
CA ASN A 271 1.25 6.26 -1.05
C ASN A 271 0.53 7.63 -1.24
N PRO A 272 -0.09 8.26 -0.21
CA PRO A 272 -0.65 9.61 -0.27
C PRO A 272 0.25 10.70 -0.84
N LEU A 273 1.53 10.69 -0.45
CA LEU A 273 2.50 11.71 -0.86
C LEU A 273 2.76 11.62 -2.38
N LEU A 274 2.80 10.41 -2.91
CA LEU A 274 3.01 10.18 -4.33
C LEU A 274 1.77 10.53 -5.18
N TYR A 275 0.55 10.28 -4.69
CA TYR A 275 -0.67 10.72 -5.37
C TYR A 275 -0.84 12.25 -5.33
N SER A 276 -0.62 12.87 -4.17
CA SER A 276 -0.75 14.32 -3.99
C SER A 276 0.33 15.11 -4.73
N TYR A 277 1.55 14.59 -4.91
CA TYR A 277 2.58 15.29 -5.69
C TYR A 277 2.31 15.26 -7.22
N TRP A 278 1.52 14.30 -7.70
CA TRP A 278 1.43 14.05 -9.15
C TRP A 278 0.04 14.28 -9.79
N GLN A 279 -1.07 14.17 -9.06
CA GLN A 279 -2.39 14.59 -9.55
C GLN A 279 -2.60 16.10 -9.32
N ARG A 280 -2.54 16.91 -10.39
CA ARG A 280 -2.78 18.36 -10.32
C ARG A 280 -4.17 18.68 -9.75
N ASP A 281 -5.18 17.86 -10.03
CA ASP A 281 -6.55 18.06 -9.54
C ASP A 281 -6.64 17.87 -8.02
N VAL A 282 -5.89 16.90 -7.48
CA VAL A 282 -5.79 16.68 -6.03
C VAL A 282 -5.01 17.81 -5.35
N GLN A 283 -3.93 18.30 -5.98
CA GLN A 283 -3.20 19.48 -5.51
C GLN A 283 -4.08 20.72 -5.44
N LEU A 284 -4.83 21.00 -6.51
CA LEU A 284 -5.72 22.15 -6.58
C LEU A 284 -6.79 22.09 -5.49
N GLN A 285 -7.36 20.92 -5.22
CA GLN A 285 -8.34 20.76 -4.15
C GLN A 285 -7.72 20.84 -2.74
N LEU A 286 -6.52 20.28 -2.52
CA LEU A 286 -5.78 20.47 -1.27
C LEU A 286 -5.45 21.95 -1.02
N SER A 287 -5.04 22.68 -2.05
CA SER A 287 -4.79 24.12 -1.97
C SER A 287 -6.08 24.91 -1.69
N GLN A 288 -7.21 24.52 -2.27
CA GLN A 288 -8.51 25.16 -1.98
C GLN A 288 -9.00 24.88 -0.56
N LEU A 289 -8.82 23.65 -0.06
CA LEU A 289 -9.16 23.29 1.33
C LEU A 289 -8.29 24.03 2.34
N THR A 290 -6.98 24.09 2.11
CA THR A 290 -6.06 24.84 2.97
C THR A 290 -6.32 26.35 2.91
N ALA A 291 -6.65 26.91 1.74
CA ALA A 291 -7.10 28.30 1.61
C ALA A 291 -8.42 28.57 2.33
N GLY A 292 -9.40 27.66 2.25
CA GLY A 292 -10.69 27.76 2.94
C GLY A 292 -10.58 27.68 4.46
N VAL A 293 -9.68 26.85 4.97
CA VAL A 293 -9.34 26.79 6.41
C VAL A 293 -8.66 28.08 6.86
N LYS A 294 -7.71 28.61 6.08
CA LYS A 294 -7.05 29.89 6.37
C LYS A 294 -8.03 31.07 6.42
N ARG A 295 -9.10 31.01 5.60
CA ARG A 295 -10.18 32.02 5.54
C ARG A 295 -11.23 31.90 6.64
N ARG A 296 -11.26 30.79 7.37
CA ARG A 296 -12.14 30.56 8.55
C ARG A 296 -11.45 30.83 9.88
N ILE A 297 -10.12 30.88 9.88
CA ILE A 297 -9.29 31.11 11.07
C ILE A 297 -8.91 32.60 11.20
N LEU A 298 -8.96 33.36 10.10
CA LEU A 298 -8.97 34.83 10.07
C LEU A 298 -10.42 35.34 10.12
#